data_AF-A0AAQ0QF01-F1
#
_entry.id   AF-A0AAQ0QF01-F1
#
_cell.length_a   1.000
_cell.length_b   1.000
_cell.length_c   1.000
_cell.angle_alpha   90.00
_cell.angle_beta   90.00
_cell.angle_gamma   90.00
#
_symmetry.space_group_name_H-M   'P 1'
#
loop_
_entity.id
_entity.type
_entity.pdbx_description
1 polymer ?
#
loop_
_entity_poly.entity_id
_entity_poly.type
_entity_poly.pdbx_seq_one_letter_code
_entity_poly.pdbx_strand_id
1 'polypeptide(L)'
;MEDKKLTEKESLEVITSMIARTKVRYLGSGNILLMWGYLAVFTSILVWILLAATQQNVWNWLWFAIPVIGMPLTSIMARREKRTDGAVTYSDKITSHLWSIFGVSEIVLTFICLGFSLIGGIKCWTAMPVYTFIAAPFAEIAQGLIVKEKSLTWGGIVGLAIGMVLVCCATGKIPLLANWFMPLFILFWVVMMIVPGHIINHKAKKG
;
A
#
# COMPACT_ATOMS: atom_id res chain seq x y z
N MET A 1 -3.96 -49.55 1.43
CA MET A 1 -4.31 -48.23 2.00
C MET A 1 -5.81 -48.30 2.21
N GLU A 2 -6.25 -48.45 3.46
CA GLU A 2 -7.68 -48.57 3.77
C GLU A 2 -8.37 -47.24 3.52
N ASP A 3 -9.34 -47.22 2.60
CA ASP A 3 -10.32 -46.15 2.46
C ASP A 3 -11.16 -46.12 3.73
N LYS A 4 -10.68 -45.37 4.73
CA LYS A 4 -11.42 -45.09 5.96
C LYS A 4 -12.66 -44.28 5.56
N LYS A 5 -13.81 -44.95 5.52
CA LYS A 5 -15.12 -44.29 5.38
C LYS A 5 -15.27 -43.30 6.55
N LEU A 6 -15.05 -42.03 6.25
CA LEU A 6 -15.27 -40.93 7.18
C LEU A 6 -16.72 -41.01 7.66
N THR A 7 -16.91 -40.99 8.98
CA THR A 7 -18.26 -40.90 9.55
C THR A 7 -18.89 -39.56 9.12
N GLU A 8 -20.23 -39.46 9.08
CA GLU A 8 -20.90 -38.23 8.63
C GLU A 8 -20.41 -36.98 9.38
N LYS A 9 -20.13 -37.12 10.69
CA LYS A 9 -19.55 -36.05 11.51
C LYS A 9 -18.15 -35.64 11.05
N GLU A 10 -17.26 -36.58 10.78
CA GLU A 10 -15.91 -36.29 10.27
C GLU A 10 -15.96 -35.70 8.85
N SER A 11 -16.88 -36.16 8.00
CA SER A 11 -17.08 -35.59 6.66
C SER A 11 -17.60 -34.15 6.75
N LEU A 12 -18.51 -33.87 7.67
CA LEU A 12 -19.07 -32.53 7.89
C LEU A 12 -18.03 -31.60 8.52
N GLU A 13 -17.18 -32.10 9.42
CA GLU A 13 -16.06 -31.36 10.00
C GLU A 13 -14.95 -31.09 8.97
N VAL A 14 -14.68 -32.05 8.07
CA VAL A 14 -13.78 -31.86 6.93
C VAL A 14 -14.36 -30.83 5.96
N ILE A 15 -15.64 -30.89 5.60
CA ILE A 15 -16.28 -29.90 4.72
C ILE A 15 -16.31 -28.52 5.41
N THR A 16 -16.64 -28.46 6.69
CA THR A 16 -16.66 -27.21 7.46
C THR A 16 -15.27 -26.61 7.57
N SER A 17 -14.24 -27.42 7.82
CA SER A 17 -12.85 -26.96 7.85
C SER A 17 -12.34 -26.58 6.45
N MET A 18 -12.78 -27.25 5.38
CA MET A 18 -12.49 -26.83 4.01
C MET A 18 -13.17 -25.49 3.68
N ILE A 19 -14.44 -25.30 4.02
CA ILE A 19 -15.20 -24.05 3.81
C ILE A 19 -14.61 -22.91 4.65
N ALA A 20 -14.30 -23.16 5.93
CA ALA A 20 -13.64 -22.19 6.80
C ALA A 20 -12.27 -21.81 6.24
N ARG A 21 -11.49 -22.79 5.76
CA ARG A 21 -10.23 -22.54 5.05
C ARG A 21 -10.47 -21.74 3.77
N THR A 22 -11.52 -21.98 2.99
CA THR A 22 -11.84 -21.17 1.80
C THR A 22 -12.21 -19.73 2.17
N LYS A 23 -12.94 -19.53 3.28
CA LYS A 23 -13.43 -18.22 3.73
C LYS A 23 -12.31 -17.35 4.33
N VAL A 24 -11.45 -17.94 5.17
CA VAL A 24 -10.24 -17.28 5.71
C VAL A 24 -9.25 -16.97 4.59
N ARG A 25 -9.10 -17.89 3.62
CA ARG A 25 -8.24 -17.72 2.44
C ARG A 25 -8.71 -16.65 1.45
N TYR A 26 -9.99 -16.30 1.45
CA TYR A 26 -10.52 -15.27 0.56
C TYR A 26 -10.26 -13.84 1.05
N LEU A 27 -10.11 -13.65 2.37
CA LEU A 27 -9.93 -12.32 2.96
C LEU A 27 -8.48 -11.84 2.94
N GLY A 28 -7.52 -12.74 2.76
CA GLY A 28 -6.11 -12.39 2.76
C GLY A 28 -5.65 -11.77 4.08
N SER A 29 -4.35 -11.65 4.24
CA SER A 29 -3.76 -11.00 5.40
C SER A 29 -3.61 -9.50 5.11
N GLY A 30 -4.41 -8.67 5.79
CA GLY A 30 -4.28 -7.21 5.74
C GLY A 30 -2.98 -6.67 6.35
N ASN A 31 -2.12 -7.54 6.89
CA ASN A 31 -0.89 -7.13 7.58
C ASN A 31 0.12 -6.46 6.67
N ILE A 32 0.22 -6.87 5.40
CA ILE A 32 1.11 -6.21 4.43
C ILE A 32 0.65 -4.77 4.17
N LEU A 33 -0.66 -4.56 4.03
CA LEU A 33 -1.24 -3.23 3.83
C LEU A 33 -0.99 -2.33 5.05
N LEU A 34 -1.22 -2.85 6.26
CA LEU A 34 -0.94 -2.15 7.51
C LEU A 34 0.54 -1.78 7.64
N MET A 35 1.45 -2.70 7.34
CA MET A 35 2.88 -2.45 7.39
C MET A 35 3.28 -1.26 6.50
N TRP A 36 2.81 -1.24 5.24
CA TRP A 36 3.08 -0.12 4.34
C TRP A 36 2.47 1.18 4.82
N GLY A 37 1.24 1.17 5.29
CA GLY A 37 0.58 2.35 5.86
C GLY A 37 1.36 2.92 7.04
N TYR A 38 1.78 2.08 8.01
CA TYR A 38 2.57 2.52 9.15
C TYR A 38 3.96 3.01 8.75
N LEU A 39 4.63 2.32 7.82
CA LEU A 39 5.94 2.73 7.32
C LEU A 39 5.88 4.11 6.63
N ALA A 40 4.85 4.33 5.81
CA ALA A 40 4.63 5.60 5.12
C ALA A 40 4.30 6.73 6.11
N VAL A 41 3.42 6.48 7.08
CA VAL A 41 3.07 7.46 8.13
C VAL A 41 4.30 7.81 8.98
N PHE A 42 5.04 6.81 9.46
CA PHE A 42 6.24 7.03 10.26
C PHE A 42 7.29 7.84 9.50
N THR A 43 7.55 7.47 8.24
CA THR A 43 8.51 8.20 7.39
C THR A 43 8.04 9.63 7.15
N SER A 44 6.74 9.85 6.91
CA SER A 44 6.18 11.19 6.70
C SER A 44 6.33 12.08 7.92
N ILE A 45 6.09 11.55 9.12
CA ILE A 45 6.30 12.25 10.39
C ILE A 45 7.78 12.61 10.55
N LEU A 46 8.68 11.65 10.27
CA LEU A 46 10.11 11.87 10.40
C LEU A 46 10.58 13.00 9.46
N VAL A 47 10.18 12.95 8.18
CA VAL A 47 10.50 13.99 7.20
C VAL A 47 9.92 15.34 7.62
N TRP A 48 8.71 15.38 8.19
CA TRP A 48 8.10 16.62 8.67
C TRP A 48 8.90 17.27 9.81
N ILE A 49 9.29 16.48 10.83
CA ILE A 49 10.11 16.96 11.95
C ILE A 49 11.47 17.48 11.46
N LEU A 50 12.11 16.75 10.55
CA LEU A 50 13.44 17.07 10.05
C LEU A 50 13.44 18.30 9.13
N LEU A 51 12.42 18.46 8.29
CA LEU A 51 12.21 19.69 7.51
C LEU A 51 11.96 20.89 8.41
N ALA A 52 11.16 20.73 9.48
CA ALA A 52 10.90 21.79 10.44
C ALA A 52 12.19 22.21 11.19
N ALA A 53 13.05 21.25 11.54
CA ALA A 53 14.27 21.50 12.30
C ALA A 53 15.44 22.08 11.47
N THR A 54 15.56 21.69 10.19
CA THR A 54 16.79 21.99 9.41
C THR A 54 16.57 22.82 8.15
N GLN A 55 15.32 22.96 7.66
CA GLN A 55 14.97 23.69 6.43
C GLN A 55 15.77 23.25 5.17
N GLN A 56 16.48 22.11 5.21
CA GLN A 56 17.26 21.61 4.09
C GLN A 56 16.47 20.60 3.26
N ASN A 57 16.53 20.77 1.93
CA ASN A 57 15.81 19.92 0.98
C ASN A 57 16.42 18.49 0.83
N VAL A 58 17.48 18.19 1.58
CA VAL A 58 18.17 16.89 1.63
C VAL A 58 17.25 15.80 2.21
N TRP A 59 16.35 16.18 3.11
CA TRP A 59 15.42 15.24 3.76
C TRP A 59 14.39 14.61 2.81
N ASN A 60 14.25 15.09 1.57
CA ASN A 60 13.44 14.38 0.59
C ASN A 60 14.04 13.01 0.19
N TRP A 61 15.33 12.77 0.46
CA TRP A 61 15.92 11.44 0.27
C TRP A 61 15.33 10.39 1.21
N LEU A 62 14.73 10.80 2.32
CA LEU A 62 14.09 9.87 3.25
C LEU A 62 12.87 9.17 2.62
N TRP A 63 12.27 9.74 1.59
CA TRP A 63 11.20 9.08 0.84
C TRP A 63 11.67 7.76 0.23
N PHE A 64 12.94 7.65 -0.17
CA PHE A 64 13.52 6.38 -0.64
C PHE A 64 13.71 5.35 0.46
N ALA A 65 13.65 5.73 1.74
CA ALA A 65 13.67 4.76 2.82
C ALA A 65 12.41 3.87 2.80
N ILE A 66 11.27 4.38 2.30
CA ILE A 66 10.02 3.62 2.20
C ILE A 66 10.18 2.40 1.28
N PRO A 67 10.58 2.51 0.00
CA PRO A 67 10.78 1.34 -0.85
C PRO A 67 11.95 0.47 -0.39
N VAL A 68 13.05 1.07 0.11
CA VAL A 68 14.24 0.34 0.57
C VAL A 68 13.92 -0.56 1.78
N ILE A 69 13.07 -0.11 2.70
CA ILE A 69 12.65 -0.89 3.88
C ILE A 69 11.42 -1.74 3.55
N GLY A 70 10.48 -1.20 2.78
CA GLY A 70 9.22 -1.84 2.42
C GLY A 70 9.39 -3.10 1.58
N MET A 71 10.24 -3.07 0.54
CA MET A 71 10.48 -4.22 -0.35
C MET A 71 11.05 -5.47 0.35
N PRO A 72 12.08 -5.37 1.21
CA PRO A 72 12.57 -6.53 1.94
C PRO A 72 11.53 -7.02 2.97
N LEU A 73 10.83 -6.11 3.66
CA LEU A 73 9.81 -6.51 4.63
C LEU A 73 8.62 -7.21 3.97
N THR A 74 8.11 -6.72 2.84
CA THR A 74 7.06 -7.42 2.08
C THR A 74 7.52 -8.78 1.62
N SER A 75 8.75 -8.89 1.12
CA SER A 75 9.30 -10.16 0.67
C SER A 75 9.37 -11.19 1.82
N ILE A 76 9.75 -10.74 3.02
CA ILE A 76 9.78 -11.60 4.22
C ILE A 76 8.36 -12.00 4.64
N MET A 77 7.42 -11.05 4.70
CA MET A 77 6.03 -11.31 5.08
C MET A 77 5.31 -12.21 4.08
N ALA A 78 5.47 -11.95 2.78
CA ALA A 78 4.90 -12.78 1.72
C ALA A 78 5.47 -14.21 1.75
N ARG A 79 6.76 -14.38 2.08
CA ARG A 79 7.35 -15.72 2.30
C ARG A 79 6.76 -16.41 3.53
N ARG A 80 6.50 -15.67 4.61
CA ARG A 80 5.86 -16.21 5.82
C ARG A 80 4.41 -16.62 5.55
N GLU A 81 3.64 -15.78 4.88
CA GLU A 81 2.24 -16.08 4.49
C GLU A 81 2.18 -17.26 3.53
N LYS A 82 3.09 -17.34 2.56
CA LYS A 82 3.16 -18.50 1.66
C LYS A 82 3.44 -19.81 2.43
N ARG A 83 4.18 -19.73 3.55
CA ARG A 83 4.48 -20.88 4.41
C ARG A 83 3.31 -21.26 5.31
N THR A 84 2.49 -20.30 5.75
CA THR A 84 1.30 -20.57 6.59
C THR A 84 0.10 -21.01 5.76
N ASP A 85 -0.15 -20.36 4.62
CA ASP A 85 -1.39 -20.52 3.86
C ASP A 85 -1.25 -21.54 2.71
N GLY A 86 -0.02 -21.98 2.43
CA GLY A 86 0.29 -23.11 1.55
C GLY A 86 0.07 -22.88 0.04
N ALA A 87 -0.70 -21.87 -0.38
CA ALA A 87 -0.69 -21.42 -1.77
C ALA A 87 -1.19 -19.98 -1.95
N VAL A 88 -0.53 -19.28 -2.87
CA VAL A 88 -0.79 -17.89 -3.28
C VAL A 88 -2.08 -17.83 -4.09
N THR A 89 -3.00 -16.95 -3.70
CA THR A 89 -4.29 -16.78 -4.38
C THR A 89 -4.09 -16.02 -5.69
N TYR A 90 -5.02 -16.18 -6.64
CA TYR A 90 -5.02 -15.40 -7.89
C TYR A 90 -5.04 -13.88 -7.62
N SER A 91 -5.83 -13.45 -6.64
CA SER A 91 -5.90 -12.06 -6.17
C SER A 91 -4.55 -11.54 -5.64
N ASP A 92 -3.77 -12.38 -4.94
CA ASP A 92 -2.45 -12.01 -4.43
C ASP A 92 -1.44 -11.77 -5.56
N LYS A 93 -1.50 -12.60 -6.62
CA LYS A 93 -0.62 -12.43 -7.79
C LYS A 93 -0.90 -11.13 -8.54
N ILE A 94 -2.18 -10.82 -8.81
CA ILE A 94 -2.52 -9.57 -9.50
C ILE A 94 -2.17 -8.37 -8.63
N THR A 95 -2.47 -8.44 -7.34
CA THR A 95 -2.10 -7.39 -6.38
C THR A 95 -0.59 -7.15 -6.40
N SER A 96 0.21 -8.21 -6.31
CA SER A 96 1.68 -8.11 -6.39
C SER A 96 2.18 -7.52 -7.72
N HIS A 97 1.54 -7.86 -8.85
CA HIS A 97 1.87 -7.26 -10.14
C HIS A 97 1.51 -5.78 -10.21
N LEU A 98 0.33 -5.37 -9.72
CA LEU A 98 -0.08 -3.96 -9.67
C LEU A 98 0.91 -3.12 -8.85
N TRP A 99 1.29 -3.60 -7.66
CA TRP A 99 2.26 -2.91 -6.82
C TRP A 99 3.67 -2.92 -7.40
N SER A 100 4.08 -4.00 -8.08
CA SER A 100 5.36 -4.04 -8.80
C SER A 100 5.40 -3.01 -9.93
N ILE A 101 4.31 -2.87 -10.70
CA ILE A 101 4.21 -1.87 -11.77
C ILE A 101 4.33 -0.46 -11.18
N PHE A 102 3.62 -0.18 -10.09
CA PHE A 102 3.70 1.09 -9.38
C PHE A 102 5.13 1.38 -8.85
N GLY A 103 5.79 0.38 -8.26
CA GLY A 103 7.16 0.55 -7.76
C GLY A 103 8.18 0.78 -8.89
N VAL A 104 8.07 0.05 -10.00
CA VAL A 104 8.95 0.25 -11.16
C VAL A 104 8.73 1.63 -11.78
N SER A 105 7.48 2.08 -11.89
CA SER A 105 7.19 3.40 -12.46
C SER A 105 7.69 4.54 -11.55
N GLU A 106 7.65 4.39 -10.23
CA GLU A 106 8.24 5.34 -9.28
C GLU A 106 9.78 5.40 -9.43
N ILE A 107 10.44 4.25 -9.59
CA ILE A 107 11.88 4.19 -9.82
C ILE A 107 12.25 4.87 -11.15
N VAL A 108 11.51 4.60 -12.23
CA VAL A 108 11.74 5.25 -13.53
C VAL A 108 11.56 6.76 -13.42
N LEU A 109 10.49 7.22 -12.76
CA LEU A 109 10.25 8.64 -12.52
C LEU A 109 11.39 9.30 -11.71
N THR A 110 11.93 8.56 -10.73
CA THR A 110 13.10 8.99 -9.95
C THR A 110 14.31 9.23 -10.83
N PHE A 111 14.66 8.27 -11.70
CA PHE A 111 15.79 8.40 -12.61
C PHE A 111 15.61 9.55 -13.59
N ILE A 112 14.38 9.75 -14.09
CA ILE A 112 14.05 10.89 -14.97
C ILE A 112 14.24 12.22 -14.22
N CYS A 113 13.73 12.34 -12.99
CA CYS A 113 13.89 13.55 -12.18
C CYS A 113 15.36 13.84 -11.85
N LEU A 114 16.16 12.81 -11.57
CA LEU A 114 17.60 12.94 -11.37
C LEU A 114 18.32 13.39 -12.64
N GLY A 115 17.96 12.83 -13.80
CA GLY A 115 18.50 13.24 -15.10
C GLY A 115 18.21 14.70 -15.41
N PHE A 116 16.97 15.16 -15.23
CA PHE A 116 16.60 16.57 -15.42
C PHE A 116 17.26 17.50 -14.40
N SER A 117 17.45 17.04 -13.16
CA SER A 117 18.14 17.82 -12.14
C SER A 117 19.64 17.97 -12.41
N LEU A 118 20.28 16.95 -12.98
CA LEU A 118 21.72 16.96 -13.30
C LEU A 118 22.04 17.68 -14.62
N ILE A 119 21.17 17.55 -15.63
CA ILE A 119 21.42 18.08 -16.98
C ILE A 119 20.78 19.48 -17.17
N GLY A 120 19.59 19.71 -16.61
CA GLY A 120 18.80 20.92 -16.84
C GLY A 120 18.74 21.91 -15.67
N GLY A 121 19.21 21.55 -14.48
CA GLY A 121 19.12 22.38 -13.27
C GLY A 121 17.69 22.62 -12.76
N ILE A 122 16.70 21.92 -13.32
CA ILE A 122 15.28 22.07 -12.95
C ILE A 122 14.95 21.10 -11.81
N LYS A 123 14.47 21.64 -10.68
CA LYS A 123 14.10 20.86 -9.50
C LYS A 123 12.69 20.27 -9.66
N CYS A 124 12.56 19.14 -10.34
CA CYS A 124 11.28 18.44 -10.56
C CYS A 124 10.82 17.55 -9.38
N TRP A 125 11.36 17.72 -8.17
CA TRP A 125 11.09 16.86 -7.02
C TRP A 125 9.61 16.83 -6.58
N THR A 126 8.82 17.86 -6.90
CA THR A 126 7.37 17.89 -6.65
C THR A 126 6.59 16.91 -7.53
N ALA A 127 7.16 16.42 -8.63
CA ALA A 127 6.51 15.44 -9.50
C ALA A 127 6.37 14.06 -8.85
N MET A 128 7.28 13.68 -7.95
CA MET A 128 7.23 12.41 -7.21
C MET A 128 5.96 12.26 -6.36
N PRO A 129 5.69 13.15 -5.38
CA PRO A 129 4.49 13.01 -4.56
C PRO A 129 3.22 13.11 -5.41
N VAL A 130 3.19 14.00 -6.41
CA VAL A 130 2.05 14.16 -7.33
C VAL A 130 1.74 12.86 -8.07
N TYR A 131 2.77 12.16 -8.55
CA TYR A 131 2.61 10.85 -9.18
C TYR A 131 2.06 9.81 -8.20
N THR A 132 2.64 9.73 -6.99
CA THR A 132 2.19 8.81 -5.94
C THR A 132 0.72 9.03 -5.57
N PHE A 133 0.28 10.30 -5.49
CA PHE A 133 -1.11 10.65 -5.19
C PHE A 133 -2.12 10.27 -6.28
N ILE A 134 -1.69 9.94 -7.49
CA ILE A 134 -2.58 9.50 -8.57
C ILE A 134 -2.46 7.99 -8.78
N ALA A 135 -1.23 7.48 -8.86
CA ALA A 135 -0.96 6.10 -9.21
C ALA A 135 -1.22 5.14 -8.04
N ALA A 136 -0.92 5.52 -6.79
CA ALA A 136 -1.18 4.65 -5.64
C ALA A 136 -2.70 4.45 -5.39
N PRO A 137 -3.56 5.49 -5.43
CA PRO A 137 -5.01 5.32 -5.33
C PRO A 137 -5.60 4.44 -6.42
N PHE A 138 -5.09 4.57 -7.65
CA PHE A 138 -5.55 3.76 -8.76
C PHE A 138 -5.22 2.27 -8.54
N ALA A 139 -3.99 1.97 -8.09
CA ALA A 139 -3.58 0.61 -7.74
C ALA A 139 -4.45 0.03 -6.61
N GLU A 140 -4.80 0.85 -5.61
CA GLU A 140 -5.61 0.44 -4.46
C GLU A 140 -7.09 0.23 -4.81
N ILE A 141 -7.68 1.07 -5.66
CA ILE A 141 -9.03 0.86 -6.21
C ILE A 141 -9.09 -0.44 -7.00
N ALA A 142 -8.10 -0.69 -7.87
CA ALA A 142 -7.99 -1.92 -8.64
C ALA A 142 -7.87 -3.15 -7.71
N GLN A 143 -7.02 -3.06 -6.68
CA GLN A 143 -6.91 -4.10 -5.67
C GLN A 143 -8.24 -4.33 -4.94
N GLY A 144 -8.97 -3.27 -4.59
CA GLY A 144 -10.27 -3.37 -3.91
C GLY A 144 -11.34 -4.07 -4.76
N LEU A 145 -11.33 -3.82 -6.07
CA LEU A 145 -12.20 -4.51 -7.03
C LEU A 145 -11.84 -6.00 -7.16
N ILE A 146 -10.55 -6.34 -7.19
CA ILE A 146 -10.07 -7.72 -7.32
C ILE A 146 -10.35 -8.54 -6.05
N VAL A 147 -10.09 -7.95 -4.88
CA VAL A 147 -10.33 -8.58 -3.57
C VAL A 147 -11.82 -8.53 -3.19
N LYS A 148 -12.65 -7.81 -3.97
CA LYS A 148 -14.08 -7.57 -3.72
C LYS A 148 -14.34 -6.96 -2.33
N GLU A 149 -13.39 -6.17 -1.83
CA GLU A 149 -13.48 -5.53 -0.52
C GLU A 149 -13.82 -4.05 -0.67
N LYS A 150 -15.07 -3.71 -0.32
CA LYS A 150 -15.60 -2.34 -0.43
C LYS A 150 -14.77 -1.32 0.35
N SER A 151 -14.15 -1.74 1.46
CA SER A 151 -13.34 -0.84 2.28
C SER A 151 -12.10 -0.34 1.54
N LEU A 152 -11.50 -1.18 0.71
CA LEU A 152 -10.28 -0.84 -0.04
C LEU A 152 -10.62 0.07 -1.23
N THR A 153 -11.73 -0.19 -1.91
CA THR A 153 -12.24 0.69 -2.96
C THR A 153 -12.63 2.07 -2.43
N TRP A 154 -13.31 2.15 -1.28
CA TRP A 154 -13.65 3.44 -0.66
C TRP A 154 -12.43 4.21 -0.17
N GLY A 155 -11.46 3.53 0.46
CA GLY A 155 -10.17 4.14 0.82
C GLY A 155 -9.48 4.73 -0.41
N GLY A 156 -9.40 3.93 -1.48
CA GLY A 156 -8.97 4.27 -2.83
C GLY A 156 -9.58 5.55 -3.41
N ILE A 157 -10.90 5.65 -3.39
CA ILE A 157 -11.61 6.81 -3.94
C ILE A 157 -11.36 8.07 -3.11
N VAL A 158 -11.37 7.95 -1.78
CA VAL A 158 -11.15 9.10 -0.88
C VAL A 158 -9.73 9.64 -1.02
N GLY A 159 -8.72 8.78 -1.04
CA GLY A 159 -7.36 9.25 -1.25
C GLY A 159 -7.10 9.73 -2.69
N LEU A 160 -7.79 9.22 -3.71
CA LEU A 160 -7.76 9.82 -5.06
C LEU A 160 -8.33 11.25 -5.05
N ALA A 161 -9.43 11.49 -4.33
CA ALA A 161 -10.00 12.83 -4.19
C ALA A 161 -9.02 13.79 -3.49
N ILE A 162 -8.37 13.34 -2.40
CA ILE A 162 -7.32 14.11 -1.72
C ILE A 162 -6.14 14.37 -2.66
N GLY A 163 -5.73 13.37 -3.44
CA GLY A 163 -4.66 13.48 -4.43
C GLY A 163 -4.97 14.50 -5.53
N MET A 164 -6.20 14.50 -6.06
CA MET A 164 -6.62 15.48 -7.07
C MET A 164 -6.65 16.91 -6.52
N VAL A 165 -7.10 17.11 -5.28
CA VAL A 165 -7.04 18.43 -4.63
C VAL A 165 -5.59 18.92 -4.54
N LEU A 166 -4.66 18.04 -4.17
CA LEU A 166 -3.23 18.36 -4.09
C LEU A 166 -2.61 18.65 -5.46
N VAL A 167 -2.98 17.92 -6.51
CA VAL A 167 -2.54 18.16 -7.90
C VAL A 167 -3.02 19.54 -8.38
N CYS A 168 -4.28 19.89 -8.09
CA CYS A 168 -4.82 21.21 -8.41
C CYS A 168 -4.07 22.33 -7.67
N CYS A 169 -3.75 22.14 -6.38
CA CYS A 169 -2.95 23.10 -5.61
C CYS A 169 -1.53 23.24 -6.16
N ALA A 170 -0.89 22.13 -6.55
CA ALA A 170 0.46 22.13 -7.13
C ALA A 170 0.50 22.85 -8.49
N THR A 171 -0.50 22.61 -9.34
CA THR A 171 -0.63 23.24 -10.67
C THR A 171 -1.00 24.73 -10.55
N GLY A 172 -1.76 25.10 -9.52
CA GLY A 172 -2.12 26.47 -9.18
C GLY A 172 -0.99 27.34 -8.64
N LYS A 173 0.27 26.85 -8.62
CA LYS A 173 1.46 27.53 -8.06
C LYS A 173 1.33 27.94 -6.59
N ILE A 174 0.43 27.30 -5.84
CA ILE A 174 0.37 27.47 -4.39
C ILE A 174 1.59 26.75 -3.83
N PRO A 175 2.49 27.42 -3.08
CA PRO A 175 3.67 26.78 -2.57
C PRO A 175 3.24 25.65 -1.63
N LEU A 176 3.65 24.43 -1.97
CA LEU A 176 3.41 23.23 -1.16
C LEU A 176 4.23 23.34 0.13
N LEU A 177 3.79 24.18 1.06
CA LEU A 177 4.40 24.31 2.38
C LEU A 177 4.28 22.97 3.11
N ALA A 178 5.41 22.51 3.66
CA ALA A 178 5.50 21.27 4.43
C ALA A 178 4.42 21.15 5.53
N ASN A 179 3.97 22.27 6.10
CA ASN A 179 2.95 22.31 7.15
C ASN A 179 1.55 21.85 6.74
N TRP A 180 1.14 22.04 5.47
CA TRP A 180 -0.19 21.60 5.00
C TRP A 180 -0.09 20.32 4.16
N PHE A 181 1.03 20.14 3.46
CA PHE A 181 1.26 18.96 2.63
C PHE A 181 1.47 17.68 3.46
N MET A 182 2.28 17.73 4.52
CA MET A 182 2.60 16.54 5.31
C MET A 182 1.40 15.94 6.06
N PRO A 183 0.52 16.72 6.72
CA PRO A 183 -0.66 16.15 7.37
C PRO A 183 -1.64 15.51 6.38
N LEU A 184 -1.82 16.11 5.19
CA LEU A 184 -2.67 15.54 4.12
C LEU A 184 -2.07 14.24 3.56
N PHE A 185 -0.75 14.17 3.44
CA PHE A 185 -0.05 12.95 3.03
C PHE A 185 -0.20 11.83 4.08
N ILE A 186 -0.09 12.15 5.36
CA ILE A 186 -0.35 11.20 6.46
C ILE A 186 -1.79 10.71 6.40
N LEU A 187 -2.76 11.63 6.29
CA LEU A 187 -4.18 11.29 6.22
C LEU A 187 -4.50 10.41 5.01
N PHE A 188 -3.88 10.71 3.86
CA PHE A 188 -3.95 9.89 2.66
C PHE A 188 -3.58 8.44 2.94
N TRP A 189 -2.40 8.14 3.50
CA TRP A 189 -1.98 6.77 3.81
C TRP A 189 -2.82 6.11 4.91
N VAL A 190 -3.33 6.88 5.86
CA VAL A 190 -4.21 6.36 6.90
C VAL A 190 -5.53 5.87 6.30
N VAL A 191 -6.17 6.69 5.48
CA VAL A 191 -7.45 6.34 4.84
C VAL A 191 -7.28 5.24 3.79
N MET A 192 -6.18 5.30 3.06
CA MET A 192 -5.84 4.33 2.01
C MET A 192 -5.53 2.97 2.57
N MET A 193 -4.53 2.84 3.45
CA MET A 193 -3.98 1.54 3.83
C MET A 193 -4.34 1.11 5.25
N ILE A 194 -4.37 2.04 6.21
CA ILE A 194 -4.55 1.68 7.63
C ILE A 194 -6.01 1.28 7.90
N VAL A 195 -6.97 2.04 7.40
CA VAL A 195 -8.40 1.78 7.58
C VAL A 195 -8.82 0.42 6.98
N PRO A 196 -8.62 0.14 5.69
CA PRO A 196 -8.97 -1.16 5.14
C PRO A 196 -8.10 -2.29 5.68
N GLY A 197 -6.83 -2.04 6.03
CA GLY A 197 -5.96 -3.04 6.66
C GLY A 197 -6.53 -3.55 7.98
N HIS A 198 -7.01 -2.65 8.85
CA HIS A 198 -7.67 -3.02 10.11
C HIS A 198 -9.02 -3.70 9.89
N ILE A 199 -9.81 -3.23 8.92
CA ILE A 199 -11.11 -3.83 8.60
C ILE A 199 -10.95 -5.27 8.09
N ILE A 200 -9.99 -5.51 7.20
CA ILE A 200 -9.66 -6.85 6.69
C ILE A 200 -9.20 -7.75 7.84
N ASN A 201 -8.30 -7.27 8.71
CA ASN A 201 -7.80 -8.06 9.84
C ASN A 201 -8.89 -8.37 10.88
N HIS A 202 -9.80 -7.43 11.13
CA HIS A 202 -10.95 -7.65 12.02
C HIS A 202 -11.95 -8.66 11.45
N LYS A 203 -12.17 -8.63 10.13
CA LYS A 203 -12.97 -9.65 9.44
C LYS A 203 -12.30 -11.02 9.47
N ALA A 204 -10.98 -11.08 9.29
CA ALA A 204 -10.21 -12.33 9.34
C ALA A 204 -10.18 -12.97 10.74
N LYS A 205 -10.22 -12.17 11.82
CA LYS A 205 -10.31 -12.68 13.21
C LYS A 205 -11.69 -13.13 13.64
N LYS A 206 -12.76 -12.67 12.96
CA LYS A 206 -14.15 -13.02 13.27
C LYS A 206 -14.70 -14.18 12.45
N GLY A 207 -14.02 -14.58 11.37
CA GLY A 207 -14.41 -15.66 10.47
C GLY A 207 -13.75 -16.97 10.83
#